data_AF-A0A2Z4JS40-F1
#
_entry.id   AF-A0A2Z4JS40-F1
#
_cell.length_a   1.000
_cell.length_b   1.000
_cell.length_c   1.000
_cell.angle_alpha   90.00
_cell.angle_beta   90.00
_cell.angle_gamma   90.00
#
_symmetry.space_group_name_H-M   'P 1'
#
loop_
_entity.id
_entity.type
_entity.pdbx_description
1 polymer ?
#
loop_
_entity_poly.entity_id
_entity_poly.type
_entity_poly.pdbx_seq_one_letter_code
_entity_poly.pdbx_strand_id
1 'polypeptide(L)'
;MTFKITPKSEFHVTERMTYRKADKEINCGFLWKSGSFIIEKEPNFLDDYDPNIGISLDAQDYSEVRLSDDGQKLIYFSGTTPDDEKEVLTTIFNNSKTTDDFDIGFQHKGWQLVDMDIVMWGELETTSNG
;
A
#
# COMPACT_ATOMS: atom_id res chain seq x y z
N MET A 1 -17.15 -15.92 -14.28
CA MET A 1 -17.71 -15.17 -13.14
C MET A 1 -16.54 -14.64 -12.36
N THR A 2 -16.51 -13.34 -12.10
CA THR A 2 -15.48 -12.70 -11.28
C THR A 2 -16.12 -12.06 -10.07
N PHE A 3 -15.37 -11.93 -8.98
CA PHE A 3 -15.82 -11.29 -7.76
C PHE A 3 -15.03 -10.02 -7.57
N LYS A 4 -15.75 -8.93 -7.31
CA LYS A 4 -15.17 -7.64 -6.95
C LYS A 4 -15.29 -7.46 -5.45
N ILE A 5 -14.15 -7.28 -4.80
CA ILE A 5 -14.04 -6.99 -3.36
C ILE A 5 -13.67 -5.51 -3.22
N THR A 6 -14.37 -4.77 -2.36
CA THR A 6 -14.17 -3.33 -2.14
C THR A 6 -14.37 -3.02 -0.65
N PRO A 7 -13.62 -2.12 0.00
CA PRO A 7 -13.96 -1.69 1.34
C PRO A 7 -15.20 -0.81 1.29
N LYS A 8 -16.06 -0.90 2.30
CA LYS A 8 -17.27 -0.08 2.40
C LYS A 8 -16.98 1.38 2.71
N SER A 9 -15.79 1.68 3.23
CA SER A 9 -15.38 3.02 3.68
C SER A 9 -14.12 3.49 2.96
N GLU A 10 -13.97 4.80 2.82
CA GLU A 10 -12.78 5.42 2.22
C GLU A 10 -11.54 5.23 3.10
N PHE A 11 -10.34 5.30 2.50
CA PHE A 11 -9.06 5.21 3.21
C PHE A 11 -8.82 3.88 3.93
N HIS A 12 -9.25 2.79 3.29
CA HIS A 12 -9.11 1.41 3.77
C HIS A 12 -8.30 0.52 2.83
N VAL A 13 -7.58 1.15 1.88
CA VAL A 13 -6.60 0.48 1.03
C VAL A 13 -5.29 1.23 1.15
N THR A 14 -4.22 0.53 1.50
CA THR A 14 -2.90 1.11 1.67
C THR A 14 -1.91 0.38 0.77
N GLU A 15 -1.18 1.11 -0.05
CA GLU A 15 0.06 0.61 -0.63
C GLU A 15 1.20 1.03 0.29
N ARG A 16 2.01 0.07 0.76
CA ARG A 16 3.12 0.30 1.69
C ARG A 16 4.40 -0.24 1.09
N MET A 17 5.45 0.56 1.20
CA MET A 17 6.81 0.20 0.86
C MET A 17 7.69 0.36 2.09
N THR A 18 8.53 -0.64 2.33
CA THR A 18 9.54 -0.60 3.38
C THR A 18 10.91 -0.46 2.74
N TYR A 19 11.62 0.62 3.08
CA TYR A 19 13.00 0.83 2.67
C TYR A 19 13.95 0.66 3.84
N ARG A 20 15.12 0.09 3.59
CA ARG A 20 16.18 -0.06 4.60
C ARG A 20 17.51 0.51 4.15
N LYS A 21 18.25 1.00 5.14
CA LYS A 21 19.64 1.47 5.00
C LYS A 21 20.35 1.29 6.34
N ALA A 22 21.25 0.32 6.41
CA ALA A 22 21.88 -0.12 7.66
C ALA A 22 20.83 -0.45 8.74
N ASP A 23 20.87 0.23 9.89
CA ASP A 23 19.95 0.10 11.03
C ASP A 23 18.73 1.03 10.97
N LYS A 24 18.48 1.64 9.81
CA LYS A 24 17.37 2.57 9.57
C LYS A 24 16.30 1.97 8.68
N GLU A 25 15.05 2.38 8.91
CA GLU A 25 13.88 1.97 8.16
C GLU A 25 13.01 3.18 7.78
N ILE A 26 12.44 3.15 6.57
CA ILE A 26 11.35 4.03 6.13
C ILE A 26 10.16 3.14 5.82
N ASN A 27 8.99 3.54 6.30
CA ASN A 27 7.71 2.98 5.88
C ASN A 27 6.94 4.09 5.20
N CYS A 28 6.72 3.99 3.89
CA CYS A 28 6.02 5.00 3.11
C CYS A 28 5.02 4.38 2.15
N GLY A 29 4.18 5.22 1.56
CA GLY A 29 3.27 4.81 0.50
C GLY A 29 1.98 5.61 0.50
N PHE A 30 0.91 4.99 0.01
CA PHE A 30 -0.33 5.68 -0.32
C PHE A 30 -1.49 5.05 0.43
N LEU A 31 -2.22 5.89 1.15
CA LEU A 31 -3.54 5.55 1.68
C LEU A 31 -4.59 6.01 0.66
N TRP A 32 -5.07 5.06 -0.13
CA TRP A 32 -5.97 5.33 -1.24
C TRP A 32 -7.37 5.65 -0.76
N LYS A 33 -8.01 6.64 -1.38
CA LYS A 33 -9.39 7.01 -1.04
C LYS A 33 -10.34 5.84 -1.25
N SER A 34 -10.18 5.10 -2.34
CA SER A 34 -10.90 3.85 -2.58
C SER A 34 -10.07 2.89 -3.43
N GLY A 35 -10.47 1.62 -3.44
CA GLY A 35 -9.87 0.60 -4.27
C GLY A 35 -10.75 -0.63 -4.34
N SER A 36 -10.57 -1.42 -5.38
CA SER A 36 -11.27 -2.69 -5.54
C SER A 36 -10.37 -3.74 -6.16
N PHE A 37 -10.57 -4.97 -5.73
CA PHE A 37 -9.83 -6.13 -6.22
C PHE A 37 -10.75 -7.08 -6.93
N ILE A 38 -10.29 -7.60 -8.07
CA ILE A 38 -11.01 -8.59 -8.85
C ILE A 38 -10.33 -9.93 -8.67
N ILE A 39 -11.13 -10.94 -8.33
CA ILE A 39 -10.69 -12.35 -8.23
C ILE A 39 -11.57 -13.22 -9.11
N GLU A 40 -11.00 -14.28 -9.68
CA GLU A 40 -11.72 -15.22 -10.55
C GLU A 40 -12.40 -16.35 -9.78
N LYS A 41 -11.95 -16.62 -8.56
CA LYS A 41 -12.49 -17.64 -7.67
C LYS A 41 -13.29 -16.97 -6.57
N GLU A 42 -14.28 -17.67 -6.04
CA GLU A 42 -15.03 -17.18 -4.88
C GLU A 42 -14.08 -17.00 -3.70
N PRO A 43 -14.10 -15.82 -3.01
CA PRO A 43 -13.19 -15.56 -1.91
C PRO A 43 -13.55 -16.43 -0.70
N ASN A 44 -12.66 -17.36 -0.34
CA ASN A 44 -12.81 -18.19 0.86
C ASN A 44 -12.27 -17.52 2.14
N PHE A 45 -11.51 -16.42 2.01
CA PHE A 45 -10.90 -15.73 3.14
C PHE A 45 -11.90 -14.88 3.95
N LEU A 46 -13.12 -14.64 3.42
CA LEU A 46 -14.11 -13.78 4.07
C LEU A 46 -14.60 -14.36 5.40
N ASP A 47 -14.59 -15.68 5.57
CA ASP A 47 -15.05 -16.34 6.79
C ASP A 47 -14.13 -16.07 8.00
N ASP A 48 -12.83 -15.90 7.74
CA ASP A 48 -11.80 -15.65 8.75
C ASP A 48 -11.27 -14.20 8.73
N TYR A 49 -11.93 -13.32 7.96
CA TYR A 49 -11.50 -11.95 7.77
C TYR A 49 -11.71 -11.09 9.04
N ASP A 50 -10.64 -10.46 9.53
CA ASP A 50 -10.72 -9.43 10.58
C ASP A 50 -10.57 -8.02 9.98
N PRO A 51 -11.64 -7.19 10.01
CA PRO A 51 -11.60 -5.81 9.54
C PRO A 51 -10.51 -4.92 10.17
N ASN A 52 -10.01 -5.26 11.36
CA ASN A 52 -8.98 -4.47 12.04
C ASN A 52 -7.56 -4.85 11.63
N ILE A 53 -7.38 -6.01 11.00
CA ILE A 53 -6.09 -6.50 10.51
C ILE A 53 -6.01 -6.32 8.99
N GLY A 54 -7.08 -6.67 8.29
CA GLY A 54 -7.12 -6.64 6.84
C GLY A 54 -6.50 -7.87 6.19
N ILE A 55 -6.31 -7.77 4.87
CA ILE A 55 -5.68 -8.77 4.02
C ILE A 55 -4.56 -8.09 3.21
N SER A 56 -3.39 -8.72 3.22
CA SER A 56 -2.31 -8.41 2.28
C SER A 56 -2.67 -8.98 0.92
N LEU A 57 -2.43 -8.22 -0.14
CA LEU A 57 -2.75 -8.66 -1.48
C LEU A 57 -1.76 -9.69 -2.02
N ASP A 58 -0.52 -9.68 -1.53
CA ASP A 58 0.49 -10.67 -1.91
C ASP A 58 0.11 -12.09 -1.47
N ALA A 59 -0.84 -12.21 -0.55
CA ALA A 59 -1.34 -13.49 -0.06
C ALA A 59 -2.44 -14.12 -0.93
N GLN A 60 -2.94 -13.44 -1.97
CA GLN A 60 -4.05 -13.97 -2.81
C GLN A 60 -3.82 -13.75 -4.31
N ASP A 61 -4.40 -14.64 -5.14
CA ASP A 61 -4.38 -14.51 -6.60
C ASP A 61 -5.45 -13.51 -7.09
N TYR A 62 -5.07 -12.23 -7.18
CA TYR A 62 -5.92 -11.21 -7.81
C TYR A 62 -5.67 -11.14 -9.32
N SER A 63 -6.76 -11.11 -10.11
CA SER A 63 -6.66 -10.90 -11.55
C SER A 63 -6.48 -9.43 -11.90
N GLU A 64 -6.98 -8.52 -11.06
CA GLU A 64 -6.89 -7.08 -11.28
C GLU A 64 -6.97 -6.29 -9.96
N VAL A 65 -6.15 -5.26 -9.84
CA VAL A 65 -6.16 -4.27 -8.77
C VAL A 65 -6.55 -2.91 -9.36
N ARG A 66 -7.60 -2.28 -8.84
CA ARG A 66 -8.01 -0.93 -9.24
C ARG A 66 -7.96 -0.01 -8.03
N LEU A 67 -7.12 1.02 -8.08
CA LEU A 67 -6.97 2.03 -7.04
C LEU A 67 -7.48 3.38 -7.55
N SER A 68 -8.00 4.22 -6.66
CA SER A 68 -8.41 5.58 -7.03
C SER A 68 -7.20 6.46 -7.36
N ASP A 69 -7.40 7.48 -8.22
CA ASP A 69 -6.37 8.50 -8.47
C ASP A 69 -6.14 9.42 -7.25
N ASP A 70 -7.09 9.46 -6.31
CA ASP A 70 -7.04 10.23 -5.08
C ASP A 70 -6.50 9.39 -3.90
N GLY A 71 -5.70 10.01 -3.03
CA GLY A 71 -5.19 9.36 -1.83
C GLY A 71 -4.36 10.30 -0.95
N GLN A 72 -3.82 9.76 0.13
CA GLN A 72 -2.91 10.46 1.04
C GLN A 72 -1.55 9.79 1.01
N LYS A 73 -0.50 10.61 0.84
CA LYS A 73 0.88 10.17 0.99
C LYS A 73 1.24 10.07 2.47
N LEU A 74 1.81 8.95 2.87
CA LEU A 74 2.27 8.71 4.23
C LEU A 74 3.74 8.31 4.21
N ILE A 75 4.52 8.85 5.16
CA ILE A 75 5.93 8.51 5.33
C ILE A 75 6.28 8.54 6.81
N TYR A 76 6.90 7.45 7.27
CA TYR A 76 7.35 7.25 8.64
C TYR A 76 8.80 6.81 8.63
N PHE A 77 9.57 7.29 9.60
CA PHE A 77 10.99 7.00 9.73
C PHE A 77 11.26 6.31 11.06
N SER A 78 12.19 5.36 11.07
CA SER A 78 12.77 4.85 12.32
C SER A 78 13.40 5.98 13.14
N GLY A 79 13.44 5.80 14.47
CA GLY A 79 14.05 6.78 15.38
C GLY A 79 15.54 7.06 15.14
N THR A 80 16.23 6.16 14.43
CA THR A 80 17.65 6.27 14.06
C THR A 80 17.91 7.12 12.82
N THR A 81 16.87 7.58 12.12
CA THR A 81 17.03 8.43 10.93
C THR A 81 17.25 9.90 11.35
N PRO A 82 18.36 10.54 10.96
CA PRO A 82 18.62 11.96 11.22
C PRO A 82 17.59 12.88 10.56
N ASP A 83 17.31 14.03 11.18
CA ASP A 83 16.23 14.92 10.73
C ASP A 83 16.49 15.58 9.35
N ASP A 84 17.76 15.87 9.03
CA ASP A 84 18.16 16.35 7.70
C ASP A 84 17.92 15.30 6.61
N GLU A 85 18.19 14.03 6.91
CA GLU A 85 17.87 12.92 6.02
C GLU A 85 16.35 12.75 5.86
N LYS A 86 15.56 12.87 6.96
CA LYS A 86 14.09 12.84 6.91
C LYS A 86 13.53 13.95 6.01
N GLU A 87 14.04 15.17 6.12
CA GLU A 87 13.57 16.32 5.33
C GLU A 87 13.79 16.10 3.83
N VAL A 88 14.98 15.64 3.45
CA VAL A 88 15.34 15.34 2.06
C VAL A 88 14.42 14.24 1.49
N LEU A 89 14.25 13.14 2.23
CA LEU A 89 13.45 12.01 1.78
C LEU A 89 11.95 12.36 1.71
N THR A 90 11.44 13.13 2.67
CA THR A 90 10.06 13.63 2.65
C THR A 90 9.82 14.53 1.44
N THR A 91 10.80 15.38 1.09
CA THR A 91 10.73 16.24 -0.09
C THR A 91 10.73 15.44 -1.38
N ILE A 92 11.58 14.41 -1.50
CA ILE A 92 11.55 13.48 -2.64
C ILE A 92 10.16 12.85 -2.75
N PHE A 93 9.68 12.23 -1.68
CA PHE A 93 8.41 11.50 -1.66
C PHE A 93 7.20 12.38 -2.01
N ASN A 94 7.13 13.59 -1.46
CA ASN A 94 6.00 14.48 -1.69
C ASN A 94 5.99 15.05 -3.12
N ASN A 95 7.16 15.27 -3.74
CA ASN A 95 7.27 15.79 -5.10
C ASN A 95 7.13 14.73 -6.21
N SER A 96 7.27 13.45 -5.86
CA SER A 96 7.08 12.33 -6.79
C SER A 96 5.63 12.18 -7.24
N LYS A 97 5.40 11.75 -8.48
CA LYS A 97 4.05 11.47 -9.00
C LYS A 97 3.74 9.98 -9.01
N THR A 98 4.77 9.16 -9.17
CA THR A 98 4.66 7.70 -9.20
C THR A 98 5.52 7.07 -8.10
N THR A 99 5.30 5.77 -7.90
CA THR A 99 6.19 4.93 -7.06
C THR A 99 7.63 4.97 -7.55
N ASP A 100 7.83 4.81 -8.87
CA ASP A 100 9.16 4.82 -9.49
C ASP A 100 9.93 6.13 -9.22
N ASP A 101 9.23 7.28 -9.22
CA ASP A 101 9.85 8.59 -9.02
C ASP A 101 10.57 8.69 -7.66
N PHE A 102 9.89 8.30 -6.57
CA PHE A 102 10.53 8.35 -5.25
C PHE A 102 11.45 7.15 -5.00
N ASP A 103 11.18 5.98 -5.61
CA ASP A 103 12.04 4.81 -5.48
C ASP A 103 13.45 5.11 -6.01
N ILE A 104 13.54 5.66 -7.22
CA ILE A 104 14.81 6.11 -7.80
C ILE A 104 15.47 7.18 -6.90
N GLY A 105 14.69 8.13 -6.40
CA GLY A 105 15.17 9.17 -5.50
C GLY A 105 15.77 8.62 -4.20
N PHE A 106 15.13 7.62 -3.60
CA PHE A 106 15.58 6.94 -2.38
C PHE A 106 16.83 6.08 -2.65
N GLN A 107 16.86 5.35 -3.76
CA GLN A 107 18.02 4.56 -4.19
C GLN A 107 19.26 5.44 -4.40
N HIS A 108 19.12 6.63 -5.00
CA HIS A 108 20.21 7.60 -5.10
C HIS A 108 20.73 8.11 -3.74
N LYS A 109 19.93 7.98 -2.68
CA LYS A 109 20.33 8.27 -1.29
C LYS A 109 20.83 7.03 -0.54
N GLY A 110 20.94 5.89 -1.22
CA GLY A 110 21.43 4.63 -0.68
C GLY A 110 20.40 3.82 0.11
N TRP A 111 19.10 4.10 -0.07
CA TRP A 111 18.02 3.33 0.50
C TRP A 111 17.59 2.22 -0.46
N GLN A 112 17.28 1.04 0.07
CA GLN A 112 16.86 -0.10 -0.73
C GLN A 112 15.45 -0.51 -0.36
N LEU A 113 14.59 -0.68 -1.36
CA LEU A 113 13.29 -1.31 -1.18
C LEU A 113 13.52 -2.76 -0.77
N VAL A 114 12.93 -3.16 0.36
CA VAL A 114 13.05 -4.54 0.87
C VAL A 114 11.72 -5.27 0.97
N ASP A 115 10.62 -4.52 0.94
CA ASP A 115 9.27 -5.04 1.06
C ASP A 115 8.29 -4.06 0.43
N MET A 116 7.26 -4.59 -0.23
CA MET A 116 6.15 -3.83 -0.79
C MET A 116 4.90 -4.68 -0.60
N ASP A 117 3.84 -4.08 -0.10
CA ASP A 117 2.58 -4.77 0.11
C ASP A 117 1.43 -3.80 -0.13
N ILE A 118 0.31 -4.33 -0.59
CA ILE A 118 -0.95 -3.60 -0.63
C ILE A 118 -1.87 -4.28 0.37
N VAL A 119 -2.44 -3.50 1.29
CA VAL A 119 -3.33 -4.01 2.33
C VAL A 119 -4.70 -3.41 2.16
N MET A 120 -5.70 -4.27 2.20
CA MET A 120 -7.10 -3.90 2.29
C MET A 120 -7.63 -4.22 3.67
N TRP A 121 -8.30 -3.28 4.32
CA TRP A 121 -8.84 -3.50 5.66
C TRP A 121 -10.25 -2.89 5.81
N GLY A 122 -10.85 -2.97 7.00
CA GLY A 122 -12.21 -2.49 7.26
C GLY A 122 -13.31 -3.42 6.74
N GLU A 123 -14.58 -3.03 6.90
CA GLU A 123 -15.68 -3.86 6.38
C GLU A 123 -15.62 -3.95 4.86
N LEU A 124 -15.70 -5.17 4.32
CA LEU A 124 -15.66 -5.42 2.88
C LEU A 124 -17.06 -5.67 2.31
N GLU A 125 -17.23 -5.32 1.04
CA GLU A 125 -18.34 -5.70 0.19
C GLU A 125 -17.82 -6.56 -0.96
N THR A 126 -18.53 -7.64 -1.26
CA THR A 126 -18.25 -8.53 -2.40
C THR A 126 -19.43 -8.53 -3.37
N THR A 127 -19.14 -8.29 -4.64
CA THR A 127 -20.15 -8.33 -5.72
C THR A 127 -19.69 -9.32 -6.81
N SER A 128 -20.60 -10.19 -7.27
CA SER A 128 -20.33 -11.11 -8.37
C SER A 128 -20.69 -10.48 -9.70
N ASN A 129 -19.73 -10.38 -10.62
CA ASN A 129 -19.98 -10.02 -12.02
C ASN A 129 -20.12 -11.30 -12.83
N GLY A 130 -21.32 -11.49 -13.39
CA GLY A 130 -21.72 -12.62 -14.24
C GLY A 130 -21.00 -12.63 -15.58
#